data_AF-A0A9P0YR24-F1
#
_entry.id   AF-A0A9P0YR24-F1
#
_cell.length_a   1.000
_cell.length_b   1.000
_cell.length_c   1.000
_cell.angle_alpha   90.00
_cell.angle_beta   90.00
_cell.angle_gamma   90.00
#
_symmetry.space_group_name_H-M   'P 1'
#
loop_
_entity.id
_entity.type
_entity.pdbx_description
1 polymer ?
#
loop_
_entity_poly.entity_id
_entity_poly.type
_entity_poly.pdbx_seq_one_letter_code
_entity_poly.pdbx_strand_id
1 'polypeptide(L)'
;MALQLRVNFVLAGGEHQRVVRCKFFPNGFLKLARVRSSETCDPLCMIIYTCCEGDDKLLTDLCNEQGLPVVVEIIRTTCMGSRFNLLLSKICIEGYHTALVFFKLDPDYAAGMIPADGHYVSEQAYTLRTLSDVLNGGIEVLAVNSDFSLCIFGILRSAAGGVDFTTRGKIGLPTSSILVYVLWYSLTILRDICACDRRTGFKDDVVDVLVSFGLIELLLSFLRTLEPQAIIQTTMKQQQHRENRQEEEETTMSSPQIVACCPYKGFMRDIVAILGNCAYRRKYVQDEIREKNGIVLLLQQCVPDEDNPFLREWSIWAARNLFEGNTDNERVVADLELQGTLNVPELAPFGLRVEVDPRTHRAKLVN
;
A
#
# COMPACT_ATOMS: atom_id res chain seq x y z
N MET A 1 -38.96 2.75 -3.67
CA MET A 1 -39.70 2.56 -4.96
C MET A 1 -39.59 3.77 -5.92
N ALA A 2 -39.84 5.01 -5.49
CA ALA A 2 -39.77 6.19 -6.38
C ALA A 2 -38.35 6.53 -6.91
N LEU A 3 -37.28 6.33 -6.11
CA LEU A 3 -35.89 6.50 -6.61
C LEU A 3 -35.52 5.42 -7.64
N GLN A 4 -36.00 4.19 -7.47
CA GLN A 4 -35.71 3.07 -8.38
C GLN A 4 -36.35 3.27 -9.77
N LEU A 5 -37.56 3.82 -9.81
CA LEU A 5 -38.22 4.23 -11.05
C LEU A 5 -37.43 5.37 -11.75
N ARG A 6 -36.80 6.25 -10.98
CA ARG A 6 -35.92 7.31 -11.51
C ARG A 6 -34.57 6.79 -11.99
N VAL A 7 -34.02 5.72 -11.41
CA VAL A 7 -32.82 5.05 -11.93
C VAL A 7 -33.07 4.55 -13.36
N ASN A 8 -34.19 3.86 -13.59
CA ASN A 8 -34.56 3.38 -14.94
C ASN A 8 -34.80 4.53 -15.93
N PHE A 9 -35.28 5.67 -15.45
CA PHE A 9 -35.46 6.88 -16.25
C PHE A 9 -34.14 7.56 -16.61
N VAL A 10 -33.15 7.55 -15.71
CA VAL A 10 -31.78 8.08 -15.95
C VAL A 10 -30.98 7.17 -16.90
N LEU A 11 -31.24 5.86 -16.85
CA LEU A 11 -30.67 4.89 -17.79
C LEU A 11 -31.23 5.02 -19.22
N ALA A 12 -32.30 5.80 -19.43
CA ALA A 12 -32.95 5.98 -20.73
C ALA A 12 -32.31 7.06 -21.63
N GLY A 13 -31.10 7.57 -21.31
CA GLY A 13 -30.29 8.42 -22.20
C GLY A 13 -29.98 9.84 -21.69
N GLY A 14 -29.16 10.57 -22.46
CA GLY A 14 -28.51 11.82 -22.04
C GLY A 14 -29.44 13.01 -21.71
N GLU A 15 -30.57 13.19 -22.41
CA GLU A 15 -31.51 14.28 -22.10
C GLU A 15 -32.16 14.11 -20.72
N HIS A 16 -32.45 12.87 -20.31
CA HIS A 16 -33.00 12.57 -19.00
C HIS A 16 -31.97 12.81 -17.88
N GLN A 17 -30.70 12.45 -18.12
CA GLN A 17 -29.59 12.73 -17.22
C GLN A 17 -29.42 14.24 -16.99
N ARG A 18 -29.47 15.05 -18.06
CA ARG A 18 -29.38 16.52 -17.98
C ARG A 18 -30.52 17.14 -17.18
N VAL A 19 -31.76 16.68 -17.37
CA VAL A 19 -32.93 17.18 -16.62
C VAL A 19 -32.82 16.84 -15.13
N VAL A 20 -32.37 15.63 -14.79
CA VAL A 20 -32.16 15.23 -13.40
C VAL A 20 -31.08 16.08 -12.75
N ARG A 21 -29.96 16.32 -13.45
CA ARG A 21 -28.90 17.23 -12.98
C ARG A 21 -29.44 18.64 -12.72
N CYS A 22 -30.09 19.28 -13.71
CA CYS A 22 -30.55 20.66 -13.58
C CYS A 22 -31.57 20.86 -12.45
N LYS A 23 -32.37 19.84 -12.14
CA LYS A 23 -33.41 19.93 -11.10
C LYS A 23 -32.94 19.56 -9.70
N PHE A 24 -31.97 18.65 -9.57
CA PHE A 24 -31.57 18.09 -8.28
C PHE A 24 -30.18 18.50 -7.82
N PHE A 25 -29.28 18.92 -8.70
CA PHE A 25 -27.94 19.34 -8.30
C PHE A 25 -27.93 20.82 -7.82
N PRO A 26 -27.17 21.17 -6.77
CA PRO A 26 -26.52 20.28 -5.80
C PRO A 26 -27.46 19.90 -4.63
N ASN A 27 -28.41 20.78 -4.30
CA ASN A 27 -29.18 20.72 -3.05
C ASN A 27 -30.11 19.49 -2.92
N GLY A 28 -30.69 19.04 -4.03
CA GLY A 28 -31.55 17.85 -4.06
C GLY A 28 -30.76 16.58 -3.78
N PHE A 29 -29.57 16.43 -4.37
CA PHE A 29 -28.68 15.31 -4.07
C PHE A 29 -28.17 15.35 -2.63
N LEU A 30 -27.80 16.52 -2.13
CA LEU A 30 -27.36 16.67 -0.74
C LEU A 30 -28.46 16.27 0.25
N LYS A 31 -29.71 16.67 0.01
CA LYS A 31 -30.85 16.28 0.85
C LYS A 31 -31.07 14.76 0.84
N LEU A 32 -30.88 14.11 -0.30
CA LEU A 32 -31.01 12.65 -0.42
C LEU A 32 -29.86 11.91 0.27
N ALA A 33 -28.63 12.39 0.17
CA ALA A 33 -27.48 11.82 0.87
C ALA A 33 -27.70 11.83 2.41
N ARG A 34 -28.26 12.91 2.95
CA ARG A 34 -28.56 13.05 4.39
C ARG A 34 -29.60 12.08 4.94
N VAL A 35 -30.35 11.36 4.11
CA VAL A 35 -31.38 10.41 4.55
C VAL A 35 -30.76 9.17 5.25
N ARG A 36 -29.46 8.89 5.05
CA ARG A 36 -28.71 7.83 5.76
C ARG A 36 -29.39 6.45 5.72
N SER A 37 -29.97 6.11 4.58
CA SER A 37 -30.59 4.80 4.31
C SER A 37 -29.95 4.18 3.08
N SER A 38 -29.57 2.89 3.17
CA SER A 38 -29.01 2.14 2.04
C SER A 38 -29.98 2.10 0.85
N GLU A 39 -31.30 2.03 1.12
CA GLU A 39 -32.35 2.09 0.09
C GLU A 39 -32.37 3.41 -0.70
N THR A 40 -31.78 4.47 -0.15
CA THR A 40 -31.68 5.80 -0.78
C THR A 40 -30.28 6.06 -1.34
N CYS A 41 -29.24 5.73 -0.57
CA CYS A 41 -27.85 6.02 -0.93
C CYS A 41 -27.39 5.17 -2.13
N ASP A 42 -27.77 3.89 -2.19
CA ASP A 42 -27.37 3.03 -3.31
C ASP A 42 -27.97 3.50 -4.65
N PRO A 43 -29.29 3.75 -4.78
CA PRO A 43 -29.85 4.33 -5.99
C PRO A 43 -29.31 5.74 -6.29
N LEU A 44 -29.02 6.55 -5.27
CA LEU A 44 -28.40 7.87 -5.46
C LEU A 44 -27.00 7.74 -6.09
N CYS A 45 -26.15 6.86 -5.56
CA CYS A 45 -24.82 6.60 -6.12
C CYS A 45 -24.93 6.14 -7.58
N MET A 46 -25.88 5.25 -7.90
CA MET A 46 -26.10 4.79 -9.27
C MET A 46 -26.56 5.92 -10.20
N ILE A 47 -27.48 6.78 -9.76
CA ILE A 47 -27.94 7.94 -10.55
C ILE A 47 -26.77 8.87 -10.84
N ILE A 48 -26.00 9.23 -9.82
CA ILE A 48 -24.86 10.13 -9.97
C ILE A 48 -23.82 9.52 -10.90
N TYR A 49 -23.45 8.25 -10.68
CA TYR A 49 -22.52 7.51 -11.54
C TYR A 49 -22.99 7.51 -13.01
N THR A 50 -24.25 7.15 -13.26
CA THR A 50 -24.81 7.08 -14.63
C THR A 50 -24.82 8.44 -15.30
N CYS A 51 -25.09 9.51 -14.55
CA CYS A 51 -25.01 10.87 -15.08
C CYS A 51 -23.56 11.33 -15.35
N CYS A 52 -22.57 10.81 -14.62
CA CYS A 52 -21.16 11.06 -14.89
C CYS A 52 -20.65 10.29 -16.12
N GLU A 53 -21.17 9.09 -16.40
CA GLU A 53 -20.81 8.32 -17.60
C GLU A 53 -21.24 9.00 -18.91
N GLY A 54 -22.31 9.80 -18.89
CA GLY A 54 -22.83 10.48 -20.07
C GLY A 54 -22.30 11.90 -20.33
N ASP A 55 -21.65 12.54 -19.34
CA ASP A 55 -21.23 13.95 -19.40
C ASP A 55 -20.15 14.30 -18.35
N ASP A 56 -18.92 14.56 -18.81
CA ASP A 56 -17.79 14.98 -17.97
C ASP A 56 -18.07 16.26 -17.17
N LYS A 57 -19.00 17.12 -17.64
CA LYS A 57 -19.33 18.36 -16.91
C LYS A 57 -19.94 18.08 -15.54
N LEU A 58 -20.64 16.96 -15.33
CA LEU A 58 -21.21 16.68 -14.01
C LEU A 58 -20.11 16.26 -13.04
N LEU A 59 -19.13 15.50 -13.52
CA LEU A 59 -17.98 15.13 -12.73
C LEU A 59 -17.21 16.37 -12.27
N THR A 60 -16.99 17.33 -13.18
CA THR A 60 -16.39 18.63 -12.83
C THR A 60 -17.25 19.39 -11.80
N ASP A 61 -18.57 19.47 -11.99
CA ASP A 61 -19.47 20.17 -11.06
C ASP A 61 -19.49 19.53 -9.67
N LEU A 62 -19.50 18.19 -9.59
CA LEU A 62 -19.43 17.44 -8.33
C LEU A 62 -18.13 17.70 -7.57
N CYS A 63 -17.06 18.02 -8.28
CA CYS A 63 -15.75 18.29 -7.70
C CYS A 63 -15.47 19.79 -7.52
N ASN A 64 -16.45 20.65 -7.80
CA ASN A 64 -16.39 22.09 -7.46
C ASN A 64 -16.94 22.35 -6.05
N GLU A 65 -16.71 23.56 -5.53
CA GLU A 65 -17.18 24.02 -4.20
C GLU A 65 -18.66 23.73 -3.91
N GLN A 66 -19.53 23.78 -4.92
CA GLN A 66 -20.96 23.54 -4.77
C GLN A 66 -21.34 22.05 -4.72
N GLY A 67 -20.58 21.20 -5.42
CA GLY A 67 -20.85 19.77 -5.55
C GLY A 67 -20.14 18.91 -4.51
N LEU A 68 -18.95 19.32 -4.08
CA LEU A 68 -18.11 18.57 -3.16
C LEU A 68 -18.81 18.19 -1.84
N PRO A 69 -19.67 19.06 -1.24
CA PRO A 69 -20.47 18.67 -0.09
C PRO A 69 -21.39 17.46 -0.32
N VAL A 70 -21.87 17.25 -1.55
CA VAL A 70 -22.66 16.06 -1.92
C VAL A 70 -21.80 14.82 -1.83
N VAL A 71 -20.60 14.84 -2.41
CA VAL A 71 -19.66 13.70 -2.40
C VAL A 71 -19.23 13.37 -0.97
N VAL A 72 -18.85 14.37 -0.19
CA VAL A 72 -18.47 14.22 1.22
C VAL A 72 -19.62 13.65 2.05
N GLU A 73 -20.84 14.17 1.88
CA GLU A 73 -22.00 13.64 2.58
C GLU A 73 -22.31 12.19 2.16
N ILE A 74 -22.19 11.85 0.87
CA ILE A 74 -22.35 10.46 0.41
C ILE A 74 -21.36 9.57 1.15
N ILE A 75 -20.06 9.90 1.16
CA ILE A 75 -19.04 9.08 1.85
C ILE A 75 -19.35 8.90 3.34
N ARG A 76 -19.83 9.97 4.01
CA ARG A 76 -20.21 9.94 5.43
C ARG A 76 -21.48 9.12 5.73
N THR A 77 -22.34 8.95 4.75
CA THR A 77 -23.68 8.37 4.93
C THR A 77 -23.82 6.99 4.30
N THR A 78 -22.96 6.62 3.35
CA THR A 78 -22.95 5.32 2.72
C THR A 78 -22.36 4.27 3.62
N CYS A 79 -23.19 3.30 4.00
CA CYS A 79 -22.74 2.04 4.56
C CYS A 79 -22.71 1.01 3.43
N MET A 80 -21.51 0.70 2.92
CA MET A 80 -21.18 -0.56 2.23
C MET A 80 -22.12 -0.99 1.10
N GLY A 81 -21.91 -0.48 -0.13
CA GLY A 81 -22.64 -0.92 -1.32
C GLY A 81 -21.78 -0.90 -2.59
N SER A 82 -21.94 -1.89 -3.47
CA SER A 82 -21.16 -2.00 -4.72
C SER A 82 -21.30 -0.80 -5.66
N ARG A 83 -22.41 -0.06 -5.56
CA ARG A 83 -22.67 1.16 -6.35
C ARG A 83 -21.85 2.36 -5.88
N PHE A 84 -21.54 2.43 -4.59
CA PHE A 84 -20.64 3.46 -4.05
C PHE A 84 -19.22 3.25 -4.57
N ASN A 85 -18.76 2.00 -4.65
CA ASN A 85 -17.45 1.64 -5.19
C ASN A 85 -17.28 2.14 -6.64
N LEU A 86 -18.30 1.96 -7.49
CA LEU A 86 -18.29 2.46 -8.88
C LEU A 86 -18.21 3.99 -8.94
N LEU A 87 -19.01 4.68 -8.13
CA LEU A 87 -18.98 6.14 -8.09
C LEU A 87 -17.62 6.67 -7.59
N LEU A 88 -17.06 6.06 -6.55
CA LEU A 88 -15.77 6.46 -6.01
C LEU A 88 -14.63 6.18 -6.99
N SER A 89 -14.68 5.05 -7.71
CA SER A 89 -13.77 4.75 -8.82
C SER A 89 -13.80 5.85 -9.87
N LYS A 90 -15.01 6.25 -10.31
CA LYS A 90 -15.19 7.28 -11.32
C LYS A 90 -14.63 8.64 -10.88
N ILE A 91 -14.86 9.03 -9.63
CA ILE A 91 -14.42 10.33 -9.11
C ILE A 91 -12.90 10.35 -8.83
N CYS A 92 -12.40 9.34 -8.13
CA CYS A 92 -11.03 9.36 -7.61
C CYS A 92 -10.01 8.86 -8.65
N ILE A 93 -10.30 7.74 -9.32
CA ILE A 93 -9.34 7.08 -10.22
C ILE A 93 -9.44 7.66 -11.62
N GLU A 94 -10.63 7.68 -12.22
CA GLU A 94 -10.83 8.19 -13.59
C GLU A 94 -10.90 9.72 -13.63
N GLY A 95 -11.51 10.34 -12.62
CA GLY A 95 -11.67 11.79 -12.52
C GLY A 95 -10.50 12.53 -11.86
N TYR A 96 -9.52 11.81 -11.31
CA TYR A 96 -8.31 12.39 -10.70
C TYR A 96 -8.58 13.32 -9.50
N HIS A 97 -9.73 13.16 -8.83
CA HIS A 97 -10.14 14.02 -7.72
C HIS A 97 -9.86 13.43 -6.34
N THR A 98 -9.01 12.40 -6.22
CA THR A 98 -8.68 11.74 -4.94
C THR A 98 -8.25 12.71 -3.87
N ALA A 99 -7.26 13.58 -4.14
CA ALA A 99 -6.74 14.51 -3.15
C ALA A 99 -7.85 15.44 -2.61
N LEU A 100 -8.64 15.99 -3.53
CA LEU A 100 -9.74 16.89 -3.19
C LEU A 100 -10.77 16.21 -2.29
N VAL A 101 -11.25 15.03 -2.69
CA VAL A 101 -12.27 14.28 -1.94
C VAL A 101 -11.70 13.83 -0.59
N PHE A 102 -10.52 13.20 -0.60
CA PHE A 102 -9.92 12.59 0.56
C PHE A 102 -9.60 13.61 1.67
N PHE A 103 -8.99 14.74 1.32
CA PHE A 103 -8.64 15.73 2.34
C PHE A 103 -9.85 16.53 2.85
N LYS A 104 -10.88 16.75 2.02
CA LYS A 104 -12.10 17.45 2.46
C LYS A 104 -12.97 16.64 3.44
N LEU A 105 -12.71 15.34 3.59
CA LEU A 105 -13.41 14.51 4.57
C LEU A 105 -13.10 14.93 6.00
N ASP A 106 -11.88 15.41 6.26
CA ASP A 106 -11.49 15.96 7.55
C ASP A 106 -12.11 17.37 7.71
N PRO A 107 -12.99 17.58 8.70
CA PRO A 107 -13.61 18.89 8.93
C PRO A 107 -12.61 19.98 9.31
N ASP A 108 -11.45 19.61 9.85
CA ASP A 108 -10.41 20.54 10.29
C ASP A 108 -9.38 20.84 9.17
N TYR A 109 -9.58 20.28 7.97
CA TYR A 109 -8.71 20.50 6.83
C TYR A 109 -8.78 21.93 6.29
N ALA A 110 -7.70 22.68 6.47
CA ALA A 110 -7.44 23.94 5.75
C ALA A 110 -6.86 23.63 4.36
N ALA A 111 -7.49 24.15 3.30
CA ALA A 111 -7.12 23.85 1.92
C ALA A 111 -5.65 24.17 1.61
N GLY A 112 -4.91 23.20 1.06
CA GLY A 112 -3.61 23.42 0.41
C GLY A 112 -2.38 22.77 1.05
N MET A 113 -2.52 22.00 2.14
CA MET A 113 -1.40 21.26 2.75
C MET A 113 -1.81 19.83 3.09
N ILE A 114 -0.98 18.84 2.80
CA ILE A 114 -1.15 17.50 3.40
C ILE A 114 -0.97 17.69 4.91
N PRO A 115 -1.88 17.19 5.77
CA PRO A 115 -1.75 17.34 7.21
C PRO A 115 -0.37 16.83 7.65
N ALA A 116 0.46 17.72 8.21
CA ALA A 116 1.78 17.37 8.72
C ALA A 116 1.66 16.44 9.94
N ASP A 117 0.51 16.48 10.62
CA ASP A 117 0.32 15.87 11.95
C ASP A 117 -0.21 14.44 11.92
N GLY A 118 -0.29 13.79 10.74
CA GLY A 118 -0.72 12.39 10.64
C GLY A 118 -2.13 12.13 11.19
N HIS A 119 -2.96 13.17 11.31
CA HIS A 119 -4.35 13.04 11.73
C HIS A 119 -5.20 12.58 10.55
N TYR A 120 -5.98 11.52 10.76
CA TYR A 120 -6.93 11.00 9.78
C TYR A 120 -8.25 10.63 10.45
N VAL A 121 -9.34 10.87 9.75
CA VAL A 121 -10.70 10.48 10.17
C VAL A 121 -11.09 9.12 9.60
N SER A 122 -12.12 8.48 10.15
CA SER A 122 -12.54 7.14 9.75
C SER A 122 -13.02 7.08 8.30
N GLU A 123 -13.61 8.18 7.79
CA GLU A 123 -14.06 8.31 6.41
C GLU A 123 -12.90 8.29 5.41
N GLN A 124 -11.73 8.80 5.79
CA GLN A 124 -10.52 8.75 4.95
C GLN A 124 -10.00 7.32 4.83
N ALA A 125 -9.87 6.61 5.95
CA ALA A 125 -9.51 5.19 5.94
C ALA A 125 -10.52 4.35 5.15
N TYR A 126 -11.82 4.66 5.29
CA TYR A 126 -12.88 4.00 4.52
C TYR A 126 -12.74 4.24 3.02
N THR A 127 -12.45 5.48 2.60
CA THR A 127 -12.21 5.83 1.20
C THR A 127 -11.07 5.02 0.61
N LEU A 128 -9.93 4.90 1.31
CA LEU A 128 -8.79 4.09 0.85
C LEU A 128 -9.12 2.60 0.80
N ARG A 129 -9.86 2.08 1.79
CA ARG A 129 -10.36 0.71 1.74
C ARG A 129 -11.16 0.45 0.47
N THR A 130 -12.15 1.31 0.19
CA THR A 130 -13.00 1.16 -0.99
C THR A 130 -12.19 1.25 -2.29
N LEU A 131 -11.24 2.19 -2.38
CA LEU A 131 -10.36 2.31 -3.55
C LEU A 131 -9.46 1.08 -3.71
N SER A 132 -8.96 0.51 -2.62
CA SER A 132 -8.21 -0.75 -2.64
C SER A 132 -9.06 -1.91 -3.14
N ASP A 133 -10.31 -2.03 -2.68
CA ASP A 133 -11.23 -3.08 -3.13
C ASP A 133 -11.57 -2.93 -4.62
N VAL A 134 -11.79 -1.69 -5.08
CA VAL A 134 -12.05 -1.34 -6.49
C VAL A 134 -10.87 -1.71 -7.37
N LEU A 135 -9.66 -1.30 -6.98
CA LEU A 135 -8.46 -1.59 -7.74
C LEU A 135 -8.24 -3.09 -7.83
N ASN A 136 -8.21 -3.81 -6.71
CA ASN A 136 -8.03 -5.26 -6.67
C ASN A 136 -9.06 -6.01 -7.56
N GLY A 137 -10.32 -5.56 -7.59
CA GLY A 137 -11.36 -6.16 -8.44
C GLY A 137 -11.31 -5.78 -9.93
N GLY A 138 -10.49 -4.80 -10.33
CA GLY A 138 -10.52 -4.16 -11.64
C GLY A 138 -9.16 -3.76 -12.22
N ILE A 139 -8.05 -4.32 -11.72
CA ILE A 139 -6.65 -3.98 -12.09
C ILE A 139 -6.40 -4.00 -13.61
N GLU A 140 -7.18 -4.76 -14.39
CA GLU A 140 -7.04 -4.87 -15.86
C GLU A 140 -7.94 -3.92 -16.67
N VAL A 141 -8.95 -3.30 -16.05
CA VAL A 141 -9.88 -2.38 -16.74
C VAL A 141 -9.62 -0.92 -16.38
N LEU A 142 -9.20 -0.61 -15.14
CA LEU A 142 -9.03 0.77 -14.68
C LEU A 142 -7.74 1.45 -15.16
N ALA A 143 -7.87 2.63 -15.79
CA ALA A 143 -6.75 3.45 -16.22
C ALA A 143 -6.23 4.31 -15.06
N VAL A 144 -5.22 3.81 -14.32
CA VAL A 144 -4.58 4.56 -13.23
C VAL A 144 -3.60 5.58 -13.80
N ASN A 145 -3.68 6.83 -13.34
CA ASN A 145 -2.77 7.91 -13.73
C ASN A 145 -1.71 8.23 -12.66
N SER A 146 -0.80 9.13 -13.02
CA SER A 146 0.25 9.64 -12.12
C SER A 146 -0.30 10.43 -10.93
N ASP A 147 -1.33 11.25 -11.11
CA ASP A 147 -1.84 12.13 -10.05
C ASP A 147 -2.47 11.34 -8.91
N PHE A 148 -3.28 10.33 -9.25
CA PHE A 148 -3.83 9.38 -8.30
C PHE A 148 -2.70 8.70 -7.51
N SER A 149 -1.71 8.18 -8.23
CA SER A 149 -0.62 7.41 -7.66
C SER A 149 0.26 8.25 -6.73
N LEU A 150 0.58 9.48 -7.13
CA LEU A 150 1.32 10.43 -6.30
C LEU A 150 0.51 10.87 -5.08
N CYS A 151 -0.81 11.03 -5.20
CA CYS A 151 -1.67 11.30 -4.06
C CYS A 151 -1.61 10.16 -3.03
N ILE A 152 -1.76 8.90 -3.46
CA ILE A 152 -1.66 7.75 -2.57
C ILE A 152 -0.26 7.65 -1.94
N PHE A 153 0.79 7.91 -2.71
CA PHE A 153 2.16 7.92 -2.18
C PHE A 153 2.40 9.05 -1.16
N GLY A 154 1.82 10.23 -1.37
CA GLY A 154 1.85 11.32 -0.39
C GLY A 154 1.13 10.97 0.91
N ILE A 155 -0.02 10.29 0.81
CA ILE A 155 -0.77 9.77 1.96
C ILE A 155 0.05 8.71 2.70
N LEU A 156 0.69 7.77 2.00
CA LEU A 156 1.61 6.79 2.59
C LEU A 156 2.71 7.48 3.40
N ARG A 157 3.37 8.48 2.81
CA ARG A 157 4.48 9.21 3.46
C ARG A 157 4.03 9.95 4.71
N SER A 158 2.89 10.65 4.64
CA SER A 158 2.31 11.34 5.80
C SER A 158 1.91 10.34 6.89
N ALA A 159 1.25 9.24 6.52
CA ALA A 159 0.85 8.21 7.49
C ALA A 159 2.07 7.58 8.18
N ALA A 160 3.10 7.23 7.42
CA ALA A 160 4.33 6.66 7.94
C ALA A 160 5.06 7.61 8.92
N GLY A 161 4.97 8.93 8.73
CA GLY A 161 5.54 9.90 9.66
C GLY A 161 4.86 9.95 11.03
N GLY A 162 3.60 9.51 11.13
CA GLY A 162 2.84 9.53 12.38
C GLY A 162 2.66 8.16 13.06
N VAL A 163 2.92 7.04 12.36
CA VAL A 163 2.73 5.70 12.93
C VAL A 163 3.76 5.44 14.02
N ASP A 164 3.29 4.95 15.17
CA ASP A 164 4.16 4.41 16.21
C ASP A 164 4.69 3.03 15.80
N PHE A 165 5.98 2.97 15.49
CA PHE A 165 6.68 1.72 15.20
C PHE A 165 7.29 1.06 16.44
N THR A 166 7.05 1.56 17.66
CA THR A 166 7.59 0.93 18.88
C THR A 166 6.70 -0.19 19.41
N THR A 167 5.42 -0.22 19.00
CA THR A 167 4.45 -1.23 19.43
C THR A 167 4.12 -2.22 18.33
N ARG A 168 4.27 -3.52 18.61
CA ARG A 168 3.95 -4.58 17.64
C ARG A 168 2.44 -4.69 17.43
N GLY A 169 2.02 -4.62 16.17
CA GLY A 169 0.63 -4.86 15.76
C GLY A 169 0.22 -6.31 16.00
N LYS A 170 -0.78 -6.55 16.86
CA LYS A 170 -1.17 -7.91 17.30
C LYS A 170 -2.10 -8.67 16.35
N ILE A 171 -2.74 -8.02 15.37
CA ILE A 171 -3.90 -8.57 14.64
C ILE A 171 -3.69 -8.48 13.11
N GLY A 172 -4.29 -9.42 12.36
CA GLY A 172 -4.31 -9.45 10.88
C GLY A 172 -5.30 -8.46 10.22
N LEU A 173 -6.06 -7.73 11.04
CA LEU A 173 -6.62 -6.42 10.71
C LEU A 173 -5.89 -5.42 11.60
N PRO A 174 -5.61 -4.20 11.13
CA PRO A 174 -4.81 -3.25 11.87
C PRO A 174 -5.51 -2.93 13.19
N THR A 175 -4.67 -2.61 14.16
CA THR A 175 -5.04 -2.05 15.46
C THR A 175 -6.12 -0.97 15.31
N SER A 176 -6.80 -0.60 16.40
CA SER A 176 -7.83 0.46 16.42
C SER A 176 -7.35 1.86 15.97
N SER A 177 -6.14 1.97 15.41
CA SER A 177 -5.53 3.19 14.90
C SER A 177 -5.88 3.42 13.43
N ILE A 178 -6.67 4.47 13.17
CA ILE A 178 -7.04 4.93 11.83
C ILE A 178 -5.78 5.16 10.97
N LEU A 179 -4.72 5.67 11.59
CA LEU A 179 -3.45 5.93 10.93
C LEU A 179 -2.79 4.66 10.37
N VAL A 180 -2.88 3.54 11.10
CA VAL A 180 -2.37 2.24 10.62
C VAL A 180 -3.24 1.71 9.48
N TYR A 181 -4.57 1.94 9.49
CA TYR A 181 -5.43 1.62 8.34
C TYR A 181 -5.05 2.42 7.10
N VAL A 182 -4.81 3.72 7.26
CA VAL A 182 -4.38 4.60 6.14
C VAL A 182 -3.04 4.13 5.58
N LEU A 183 -2.07 3.82 6.44
CA LEU A 183 -0.78 3.25 6.03
C LEU A 183 -0.98 1.96 5.22
N TRP A 184 -1.75 1.02 5.76
CA TRP A 184 -1.96 -0.29 5.17
C TRP A 184 -2.67 -0.23 3.81
N TYR A 185 -3.79 0.49 3.71
CA TYR A 185 -4.50 0.59 2.44
C TYR A 185 -3.70 1.37 1.40
N SER A 186 -2.89 2.36 1.81
CA SER A 186 -1.99 3.06 0.88
C SER A 186 -0.93 2.11 0.30
N LEU A 187 -0.32 1.25 1.12
CA LEU A 187 0.60 0.21 0.64
C LEU A 187 -0.11 -0.80 -0.28
N THR A 188 -1.32 -1.20 0.07
CA THR A 188 -2.10 -2.16 -0.74
C THR A 188 -2.42 -1.58 -2.13
N ILE A 189 -2.89 -0.34 -2.18
CA ILE A 189 -3.15 0.37 -3.44
C ILE A 189 -1.85 0.52 -4.24
N LEU A 190 -0.75 0.94 -3.63
CA LEU A 190 0.53 1.10 -4.34
C LEU A 190 1.07 -0.22 -4.88
N ARG A 191 0.89 -1.33 -4.16
CA ARG A 191 1.24 -2.68 -4.64
C ARG A 191 0.48 -3.01 -5.92
N ASP A 192 -0.82 -2.74 -5.92
CA ASP A 192 -1.71 -3.01 -7.06
C ASP A 192 -1.37 -2.09 -8.25
N ILE A 193 -1.08 -0.81 -8.00
CA ILE A 193 -0.59 0.14 -9.01
C ILE A 193 0.73 -0.35 -9.63
N CYS A 194 1.68 -0.78 -8.81
CA CYS A 194 2.99 -1.22 -9.30
C CYS A 194 2.93 -2.58 -10.02
N ALA A 195 1.88 -3.36 -9.79
CA ALA A 195 1.63 -4.61 -10.51
C ALA A 195 1.10 -4.37 -11.95
N CYS A 196 0.55 -3.19 -12.23
CA CYS A 196 0.09 -2.84 -13.57
C CYS A 196 1.28 -2.74 -14.55
N ASP A 197 1.24 -3.55 -15.60
CA ASP A 197 2.13 -3.35 -16.76
C ASP A 197 1.76 -2.04 -17.47
N ARG A 198 2.73 -1.47 -18.21
CA ARG A 198 2.56 -0.25 -19.01
C ARG A 198 1.30 -0.35 -19.87
N ARG A 199 0.23 0.28 -19.43
CA ARG A 199 -1.00 0.32 -20.22
C ARG A 199 -0.82 1.27 -21.39
N THR A 200 -1.20 0.78 -22.56
CA THR A 200 -1.19 1.49 -23.82
C THR A 200 -2.14 2.70 -23.74
N GLY A 201 -1.61 3.89 -23.50
CA GLY A 201 -2.41 5.13 -23.47
C GLY A 201 -1.77 6.31 -22.76
N PHE A 202 -0.92 6.09 -21.75
CA PHE A 202 -0.20 7.16 -21.07
C PHE A 202 1.26 7.25 -21.56
N LYS A 203 1.77 8.48 -21.62
CA LYS A 203 3.13 8.78 -22.08
C LYS A 203 4.19 8.34 -21.06
N ASP A 204 3.86 8.46 -19.78
CA ASP A 204 4.75 8.17 -18.66
C ASP A 204 4.27 6.93 -17.90
N ASP A 205 5.21 6.05 -17.57
CA ASP A 205 4.95 4.89 -16.72
C ASP A 205 4.74 5.38 -15.28
N VAL A 206 3.61 5.03 -14.69
CA VAL A 206 3.25 5.44 -13.32
C VAL A 206 4.31 5.01 -12.30
N VAL A 207 4.93 3.84 -12.50
CA VAL A 207 6.02 3.37 -11.65
C VAL A 207 7.24 4.28 -11.77
N ASP A 208 7.59 4.72 -12.99
CA ASP A 208 8.71 5.64 -13.22
C ASP A 208 8.48 6.97 -12.48
N VAL A 209 7.24 7.47 -12.49
CA VAL A 209 6.87 8.65 -11.71
C VAL A 209 7.02 8.38 -10.21
N LEU A 210 6.45 7.31 -9.66
CA LEU A 210 6.55 7.02 -8.21
C LEU A 210 8.00 6.85 -7.75
N VAL A 211 8.83 6.17 -8.53
CA VAL A 211 10.25 5.97 -8.25
C VAL A 211 10.99 7.30 -8.24
N SER A 212 10.74 8.19 -9.21
CA SER A 212 11.35 9.53 -9.24
C SER A 212 11.00 10.40 -8.03
N PHE A 213 9.86 10.15 -7.38
CA PHE A 213 9.46 10.81 -6.13
C PHE A 213 9.98 10.13 -4.86
N GLY A 214 10.79 9.07 -4.99
CA GLY A 214 11.49 8.39 -3.90
C GLY A 214 10.75 7.21 -3.27
N LEU A 215 9.89 6.51 -4.02
CA LEU A 215 9.17 5.32 -3.52
C LEU A 215 10.15 4.24 -3.03
N ILE A 216 11.19 3.93 -3.80
CA ILE A 216 12.16 2.88 -3.46
C ILE A 216 12.91 3.22 -2.17
N GLU A 217 13.39 4.46 -2.03
CA GLU A 217 14.07 4.90 -0.80
C GLU A 217 13.16 4.77 0.42
N LEU A 218 11.90 5.21 0.33
CA LEU A 218 10.96 5.10 1.44
C LEU A 218 10.75 3.63 1.86
N LEU A 219 10.52 2.74 0.90
CA LEU A 219 10.28 1.32 1.17
C LEU A 219 11.51 0.61 1.76
N LEU A 220 12.70 0.89 1.21
CA LEU A 220 13.95 0.37 1.77
C LEU A 220 14.22 0.93 3.17
N SER A 221 13.87 2.19 3.44
CA SER A 221 14.02 2.78 4.78
C SER A 221 13.20 2.03 5.82
N PHE A 222 11.97 1.61 5.50
CA PHE A 222 11.18 0.76 6.40
C PHE A 222 11.92 -0.55 6.70
N LEU A 223 12.35 -1.30 5.68
CA LEU A 223 13.06 -2.57 5.87
C LEU A 223 14.34 -2.42 6.71
N ARG A 224 15.08 -1.31 6.59
CA ARG A 224 16.29 -1.04 7.39
C ARG A 224 16.00 -0.80 8.86
N THR A 225 14.88 -0.15 9.17
CA THR A 225 14.52 0.22 10.55
C THR A 225 13.85 -0.92 11.33
N LEU A 226 13.21 -1.85 10.62
CA LEU A 226 12.43 -2.92 11.24
C LEU A 226 13.31 -3.96 11.95
N GLU A 227 12.74 -4.65 12.93
CA GLU A 227 13.45 -5.72 13.63
C GLU A 227 13.95 -6.80 12.68
N PRO A 228 15.22 -7.25 12.83
CA PRO A 228 15.69 -8.45 12.17
C PRO A 228 14.74 -9.61 12.49
N GLN A 229 14.44 -10.44 11.51
CA GLN A 229 13.54 -11.59 11.68
C GLN A 229 14.04 -12.54 12.78
N ALA A 230 13.13 -13.29 13.41
CA ALA A 230 13.43 -14.12 14.58
C ALA A 230 14.63 -15.08 14.40
N ILE A 231 14.82 -15.60 13.19
CA ILE A 231 15.94 -16.48 12.80
C ILE A 231 17.30 -15.74 12.83
N ILE A 232 17.31 -14.43 12.53
CA ILE A 232 18.52 -13.59 12.55
C ILE A 232 18.82 -13.15 13.99
N GLN A 233 17.80 -12.89 14.81
CA GLN A 233 17.96 -12.49 16.21
C GLN A 233 18.67 -13.54 17.08
N THR A 234 18.38 -14.82 16.86
CA THR A 234 19.08 -15.92 17.57
C THR A 234 20.57 -15.96 17.23
N THR A 235 20.95 -15.48 16.04
CA THR A 235 22.33 -15.42 15.56
C THR A 235 23.07 -14.26 16.20
N MET A 236 22.47 -13.06 16.18
CA MET A 236 23.04 -11.86 16.84
C MET A 236 23.26 -12.07 18.34
N LYS A 237 22.30 -12.70 19.05
CA LYS A 237 22.46 -13.04 20.48
C LYS A 237 23.55 -14.11 20.72
N GLN A 238 23.73 -15.07 19.81
CA GLN A 238 24.79 -16.08 19.91
C GLN A 238 26.17 -15.49 19.60
N GLN A 239 26.26 -14.54 18.67
CA GLN A 239 27.49 -13.86 18.28
C GLN A 239 27.96 -12.89 19.37
N GLN A 240 27.05 -12.08 19.94
CA GLN A 240 27.31 -11.29 21.14
C GLN A 240 27.75 -12.15 22.34
N HIS A 241 27.18 -13.35 22.52
CA HIS A 241 27.63 -14.28 23.58
C HIS A 241 28.97 -14.99 23.29
N ARG A 242 29.44 -15.01 22.04
CA ARG A 242 30.77 -15.52 21.66
C ARG A 242 31.82 -14.41 21.77
N GLU A 243 31.50 -13.20 21.36
CA GLU A 243 32.36 -12.00 21.46
C GLU A 243 32.54 -11.56 22.93
N ASN A 244 31.46 -11.56 23.74
CA ASN A 244 31.54 -11.31 25.19
C ASN A 244 32.32 -12.39 25.98
N ARG A 245 32.74 -13.48 25.33
CA ARG A 245 33.60 -14.51 25.93
C ARG A 245 35.07 -14.35 25.54
N GLN A 246 35.40 -13.42 24.64
CA GLN A 246 36.75 -13.13 24.17
C GLN A 246 37.21 -11.70 24.48
N GLU A 247 36.31 -10.78 24.84
CA GLU A 247 36.63 -9.39 25.19
C GLU A 247 36.13 -9.03 26.60
N GLU A 248 36.80 -9.56 27.64
CA GLU A 248 36.90 -8.86 28.92
C GLU A 248 38.04 -7.84 28.79
N GLU A 249 37.82 -6.73 28.09
CA GLU A 249 38.55 -5.44 28.20
C GLU A 249 38.25 -4.57 26.96
N GLU A 250 37.17 -3.79 27.00
CA GLU A 250 37.10 -2.36 26.63
C GLU A 250 35.64 -1.94 26.44
N THR A 251 35.17 -1.08 27.34
CA THR A 251 33.79 -0.63 27.43
C THR A 251 33.57 0.56 26.48
N THR A 252 32.89 0.32 25.36
CA THR A 252 32.15 1.38 24.66
C THR A 252 30.68 1.03 24.58
N MET A 253 29.87 1.73 25.38
CA MET A 253 28.42 1.65 25.42
C MET A 253 27.84 2.03 24.04
N SER A 254 27.48 1.04 23.24
CA SER A 254 26.66 1.24 22.05
C SER A 254 25.24 1.63 22.50
N SER A 255 24.80 2.81 22.06
CA SER A 255 23.44 3.30 22.29
C SER A 255 22.43 2.28 21.77
N PRO A 256 21.34 1.97 22.50
CA PRO A 256 20.35 1.00 22.03
C PRO A 256 19.69 1.56 20.76
N GLN A 257 20.01 0.98 19.60
CA GLN A 257 19.23 1.21 18.39
C GLN A 257 17.79 0.78 18.68
N ILE A 258 16.86 1.75 18.69
CA ILE A 258 15.44 1.47 18.84
C ILE A 258 15.03 0.68 17.60
N VAL A 259 14.79 -0.61 17.79
CA VAL A 259 14.41 -1.50 16.72
C VAL A 259 12.89 -1.36 16.48
N ALA A 260 12.49 -0.97 15.28
CA ALA A 260 11.08 -0.73 14.96
C ALA A 260 10.31 -2.04 14.77
N CYS A 261 9.16 -2.18 15.41
CA CYS A 261 8.20 -3.25 15.20
C CYS A 261 7.34 -3.03 13.95
N CYS A 262 6.81 -4.12 13.39
CA CYS A 262 5.78 -4.03 12.36
C CYS A 262 4.47 -3.46 12.95
N PRO A 263 3.89 -2.40 12.35
CA PRO A 263 2.68 -1.77 12.85
C PRO A 263 1.43 -2.65 12.65
N TYR A 264 1.49 -3.61 11.72
CA TYR A 264 0.46 -4.63 11.48
C TYR A 264 1.08 -5.90 10.88
N LYS A 265 0.33 -7.02 10.92
CA LYS A 265 0.75 -8.30 10.33
C LYS A 265 0.75 -8.24 8.80
N GLY A 266 1.88 -8.57 8.18
CA GLY A 266 2.06 -8.51 6.72
C GLY A 266 2.69 -7.21 6.23
N PHE A 267 3.12 -6.31 7.11
CA PHE A 267 3.76 -5.05 6.73
C PHE A 267 5.03 -5.27 5.88
N MET A 268 5.92 -6.17 6.29
CA MET A 268 7.13 -6.49 5.50
C MET A 268 6.77 -7.10 4.16
N ARG A 269 5.76 -7.98 4.12
CA ARG A 269 5.27 -8.59 2.88
C ARG A 269 4.81 -7.51 1.90
N ASP A 270 4.02 -6.55 2.36
CA ASP A 270 3.50 -5.49 1.49
C ASP A 270 4.64 -4.62 0.91
N ILE A 271 5.65 -4.29 1.73
CA ILE A 271 6.83 -3.56 1.27
C ILE A 271 7.61 -4.35 0.20
N VAL A 272 7.92 -5.61 0.47
CA VAL A 272 8.65 -6.48 -0.46
C VAL A 272 7.88 -6.68 -1.75
N ALA A 273 6.56 -6.84 -1.68
CA ALA A 273 5.70 -6.98 -2.84
C ALA A 273 5.76 -5.75 -3.76
N ILE A 274 5.71 -4.53 -3.20
CA ILE A 274 5.82 -3.30 -3.98
C ILE A 274 7.21 -3.20 -4.64
N LEU A 275 8.28 -3.45 -3.89
CA LEU A 275 9.65 -3.43 -4.42
C LEU A 275 9.83 -4.43 -5.57
N GLY A 276 9.32 -5.66 -5.40
CA GLY A 276 9.35 -6.69 -6.43
C GLY A 276 8.55 -6.31 -7.69
N ASN A 277 7.37 -5.72 -7.53
CA ASN A 277 6.55 -5.25 -8.65
C ASN A 277 7.24 -4.09 -9.41
N CYS A 278 7.83 -3.13 -8.69
CA CYS A 278 8.57 -2.02 -9.30
C CYS A 278 9.78 -2.51 -10.11
N ALA A 279 10.49 -3.53 -9.62
CA ALA A 279 11.69 -4.06 -10.27
C ALA A 279 11.39 -4.88 -11.55
N TYR A 280 10.15 -5.35 -11.73
CA TYR A 280 9.79 -6.19 -12.87
C TYR A 280 10.03 -5.48 -14.19
N ARG A 281 10.98 -6.00 -14.99
CA ARG A 281 11.36 -5.50 -16.33
C ARG A 281 11.76 -4.02 -16.37
N ARG A 282 12.18 -3.43 -15.24
CA ARG A 282 12.62 -2.03 -15.14
C ARG A 282 14.05 -1.98 -14.62
N LYS A 283 15.03 -2.06 -15.53
CA LYS A 283 16.45 -2.10 -15.17
C LYS A 283 16.89 -0.93 -14.27
N TYR A 284 16.40 0.29 -14.53
CA TYR A 284 16.77 1.45 -13.72
C TYR A 284 16.29 1.31 -12.25
N VAL A 285 15.13 0.70 -11.99
CA VAL A 285 14.65 0.40 -10.64
C VAL A 285 15.51 -0.68 -9.99
N GLN A 286 15.84 -1.73 -10.75
CA GLN A 286 16.73 -2.79 -10.29
C GLN A 286 18.11 -2.23 -9.89
N ASP A 287 18.64 -1.29 -10.68
CA ASP A 287 19.91 -0.60 -10.41
C ASP A 287 19.78 0.31 -9.18
N GLU A 288 18.70 1.08 -9.04
CA GLU A 288 18.46 1.94 -7.87
C GLU A 288 18.40 1.12 -6.56
N ILE A 289 17.69 -0.03 -6.59
CA ILE A 289 17.65 -0.95 -5.43
C ILE A 289 19.07 -1.43 -5.10
N ARG A 290 19.90 -1.77 -6.10
CA ARG A 290 21.29 -2.18 -5.89
C ARG A 290 22.13 -1.07 -5.27
N GLU A 291 22.08 0.13 -5.84
CA GLU A 291 22.83 1.31 -5.39
C GLU A 291 22.49 1.72 -3.95
N LYS A 292 21.26 1.42 -3.51
CA LYS A 292 20.79 1.65 -2.13
C LYS A 292 21.04 0.46 -1.19
N ASN A 293 21.89 -0.49 -1.58
CA ASN A 293 22.17 -1.74 -0.84
C ASN A 293 20.91 -2.57 -0.53
N GLY A 294 19.87 -2.45 -1.35
CA GLY A 294 18.58 -3.11 -1.17
C GLY A 294 18.58 -4.59 -1.50
N ILE A 295 19.55 -5.09 -2.29
CA ILE A 295 19.61 -6.51 -2.67
C ILE A 295 19.70 -7.41 -1.44
N VAL A 296 20.66 -7.15 -0.56
CA VAL A 296 20.86 -7.96 0.66
C VAL A 296 19.67 -7.84 1.60
N LEU A 297 19.10 -6.63 1.74
CA LEU A 297 17.91 -6.40 2.55
C LEU A 297 16.71 -7.25 2.09
N LEU A 298 16.50 -7.35 0.78
CA LEU A 298 15.44 -8.18 0.19
C LEU A 298 15.72 -9.67 0.35
N LEU A 299 16.97 -10.11 0.13
CA LEU A 299 17.35 -11.51 0.31
C LEU A 299 17.20 -11.99 1.75
N GLN A 300 17.42 -11.11 2.74
CA GLN A 300 17.14 -11.41 4.14
C GLN A 300 15.67 -11.75 4.39
N GLN A 301 14.74 -11.23 3.58
CA GLN A 301 13.32 -11.52 3.72
C GLN A 301 12.90 -12.88 3.14
N CYS A 302 13.81 -13.68 2.56
CA CYS A 302 13.54 -14.98 1.94
C CYS A 302 13.35 -16.13 2.94
N VAL A 303 12.73 -15.87 4.10
CA VAL A 303 12.46 -16.86 5.14
C VAL A 303 10.98 -16.84 5.54
N PRO A 304 10.44 -17.95 6.06
CA PRO A 304 9.09 -17.97 6.61
C PRO A 304 8.98 -17.01 7.80
N ASP A 305 7.86 -16.31 7.90
CA ASP A 305 7.56 -15.39 8.99
C ASP A 305 6.06 -15.47 9.33
N GLU A 306 5.73 -15.80 10.58
CA GLU A 306 4.34 -15.99 11.01
C GLU A 306 3.53 -14.69 11.05
N ASP A 307 4.19 -13.57 11.29
CA ASP A 307 3.57 -12.25 11.30
C ASP A 307 3.44 -11.68 9.88
N ASN A 308 4.15 -12.26 8.91
CA ASN A 308 4.09 -11.87 7.50
C ASN A 308 3.82 -13.07 6.60
N PRO A 309 2.56 -13.56 6.54
CA PRO A 309 2.19 -14.64 5.64
C PRO A 309 2.58 -14.34 4.20
N PHE A 310 3.17 -15.33 3.51
CA PHE A 310 3.70 -15.23 2.15
C PHE A 310 4.93 -14.31 1.95
N LEU A 311 5.57 -13.83 3.03
CA LEU A 311 6.77 -13.00 2.90
C LEU A 311 7.85 -13.70 2.08
N ARG A 312 8.17 -14.96 2.39
CA ARG A 312 9.17 -15.75 1.66
C ARG A 312 8.89 -15.80 0.17
N GLU A 313 7.65 -16.09 -0.21
CA GLU A 313 7.23 -16.21 -1.61
C GLU A 313 7.37 -14.86 -2.34
N TRP A 314 6.93 -13.76 -1.73
CA TRP A 314 7.10 -12.42 -2.27
C TRP A 314 8.57 -12.01 -2.36
N SER A 315 9.40 -12.41 -1.41
CA SER A 315 10.85 -12.14 -1.44
C SER A 315 11.55 -12.91 -2.56
N ILE A 316 11.19 -14.18 -2.79
CA ILE A 316 11.69 -14.96 -3.93
C ILE A 316 11.24 -14.33 -5.24
N TRP A 317 9.99 -13.87 -5.33
CA TRP A 317 9.46 -13.18 -6.50
C TRP A 317 10.21 -11.86 -6.76
N ALA A 318 10.41 -11.04 -5.72
CA ALA A 318 11.16 -9.80 -5.81
C ALA A 318 12.61 -10.04 -6.24
N ALA A 319 13.26 -11.08 -5.69
CA ALA A 319 14.61 -11.47 -6.07
C ALA A 319 14.69 -11.86 -7.56
N ARG A 320 13.75 -12.68 -8.05
CA ARG A 320 13.67 -12.99 -9.48
C ARG A 320 13.60 -11.72 -10.33
N ASN A 321 12.70 -10.80 -10.00
CA ASN A 321 12.50 -9.56 -10.75
C ASN A 321 13.72 -8.64 -10.69
N LEU A 322 14.46 -8.67 -9.58
CA LEU A 322 15.66 -7.87 -9.36
C LEU A 322 16.85 -8.32 -10.22
N PHE A 323 16.96 -9.63 -10.49
CA PHE A 323 18.04 -10.22 -11.26
C PHE A 323 17.69 -10.42 -12.75
N GLU A 324 16.41 -10.47 -13.10
CA GLU A 324 15.97 -10.68 -14.49
C GLU A 324 16.59 -9.65 -15.44
N GLY A 325 17.52 -10.12 -16.28
CA GLY A 325 18.22 -9.30 -17.27
C GLY A 325 19.26 -8.33 -16.71
N ASN A 326 19.68 -8.47 -15.44
CA ASN A 326 20.62 -7.56 -14.79
C ASN A 326 21.81 -8.27 -14.16
N THR A 327 22.86 -8.45 -14.97
CA THR A 327 24.11 -9.11 -14.55
C THR A 327 24.85 -8.37 -13.45
N ASP A 328 24.69 -7.05 -13.34
CA ASP A 328 25.34 -6.27 -12.27
C ASP A 328 24.71 -6.58 -10.91
N ASN A 329 23.41 -6.83 -10.88
CA ASN A 329 22.72 -7.31 -9.69
C ASN A 329 23.11 -8.77 -9.37
N GLU A 330 23.20 -9.64 -10.37
CA GLU A 330 23.64 -11.03 -10.17
C GLU A 330 25.04 -11.12 -9.55
N ARG A 331 25.96 -10.23 -9.95
CA ARG A 331 27.32 -10.16 -9.37
C ARG A 331 27.30 -9.91 -7.87
N VAL A 332 26.39 -9.06 -7.36
CA VAL A 332 26.28 -8.80 -5.93
C VAL A 332 26.02 -10.08 -5.14
N VAL A 333 25.26 -11.03 -5.70
CA VAL A 333 24.99 -12.33 -5.06
C VAL A 333 26.15 -13.31 -5.27
N ALA A 334 26.80 -13.28 -6.44
CA ALA A 334 27.97 -14.11 -6.71
C ALA A 334 29.14 -13.80 -5.77
N ASP A 335 29.24 -12.55 -5.34
CA ASP A 335 30.26 -12.08 -4.40
C ASP A 335 29.89 -12.34 -2.92
N LEU A 336 28.71 -12.90 -2.63
CA LEU A 336 28.33 -13.26 -1.25
C LEU A 336 29.08 -14.51 -0.81
N GLU A 337 29.84 -14.36 0.28
CA GLU A 337 30.54 -15.47 0.92
C GLU A 337 29.71 -16.11 2.03
N LEU A 338 29.80 -17.43 2.12
CA LEU A 338 29.16 -18.20 3.18
C LEU A 338 29.95 -18.02 4.50
N GLN A 339 29.39 -17.24 5.42
CA GLN A 339 30.02 -16.96 6.72
C GLN A 339 29.67 -17.99 7.82
N GLY A 340 28.74 -18.92 7.56
CA GLY A 340 28.37 -19.98 8.50
C GLY A 340 26.93 -20.47 8.33
N THR A 341 26.51 -21.42 9.17
CA THR A 341 25.12 -21.91 9.23
C THR A 341 24.41 -21.41 10.48
N LEU A 342 23.12 -21.18 10.35
CA LEU A 342 22.27 -20.76 11.46
C LEU A 342 21.78 -22.00 12.24
N ASN A 343 21.80 -21.90 13.56
CA ASN A 343 21.06 -22.84 14.40
C ASN A 343 19.57 -22.56 14.25
N VAL A 344 18.86 -23.48 13.63
CA VAL A 344 17.41 -23.40 13.39
C VAL A 344 16.72 -24.01 14.63
N PRO A 345 16.11 -23.22 15.52
CA PRO A 345 15.52 -23.72 16.77
C PRO A 345 14.47 -24.82 16.54
N GLU A 346 13.78 -24.79 15.41
CA GLU A 346 12.78 -25.76 14.97
C GLU A 346 13.37 -27.15 14.71
N LEU A 347 14.68 -27.24 14.44
CA LEU A 347 15.41 -28.50 14.23
C LEU A 347 15.93 -29.11 15.54
N ALA A 348 16.09 -28.29 16.58
CA ALA A 348 16.64 -28.73 17.87
C ALA A 348 15.83 -29.86 18.55
N PRO A 349 14.48 -29.88 18.55
CA PRO A 349 13.69 -30.99 19.09
C PRO A 349 13.95 -32.34 18.40
N PHE A 350 14.43 -32.30 17.15
CA PHE A 350 14.74 -33.49 16.36
C PHE A 350 16.22 -33.89 16.47
N GLY A 351 17.03 -33.17 17.24
CA GLY A 351 18.47 -33.37 17.32
C GLY A 351 19.22 -32.97 16.05
N LEU A 352 18.56 -32.27 15.12
CA LEU A 352 19.11 -31.90 13.82
C LEU A 352 19.81 -30.53 13.85
N ARG A 353 20.87 -30.40 13.07
CA ARG A 353 21.66 -29.16 12.88
C ARG A 353 21.97 -28.99 11.41
N VAL A 354 22.17 -27.75 10.97
CA VAL A 354 22.65 -27.46 9.62
C VAL A 354 24.15 -27.20 9.68
N GLU A 355 24.93 -27.96 8.94
CA GLU A 355 26.36 -27.75 8.74
C GLU A 355 26.66 -27.47 7.27
N VAL A 356 27.77 -26.79 6.99
CA VAL A 356 28.28 -26.64 5.63
C VAL A 356 29.13 -27.85 5.32
N ASP A 357 28.79 -28.58 4.25
CA ASP A 357 29.67 -29.61 3.75
C ASP A 357 30.95 -28.96 3.17
N PRO A 358 32.14 -29.25 3.74
CA PRO A 358 33.40 -28.64 3.31
C PRO A 358 33.82 -29.03 1.88
N ARG A 359 33.21 -30.06 1.28
CA ARG A 359 33.50 -30.47 -0.10
C ARG A 359 32.58 -29.82 -1.12
N THR A 360 31.31 -29.65 -0.77
CA THR A 360 30.29 -29.15 -1.70
C THR A 360 29.94 -27.69 -1.46
N HIS A 361 30.36 -27.12 -0.33
CA HIS A 361 29.95 -25.81 0.18
C HIS A 361 28.43 -25.64 0.29
N ARG A 362 27.68 -26.76 0.35
CA ARG A 362 26.22 -26.78 0.50
C ARG A 362 25.83 -27.05 1.94
N ALA A 363 24.69 -26.51 2.33
CA ALA A 363 24.06 -26.84 3.60
C ALA A 363 23.65 -28.32 3.65
N LYS A 364 23.99 -29.00 4.75
CA LYS A 364 23.70 -30.39 5.04
C LYS A 364 23.07 -30.50 6.42
N LEU A 365 22.01 -31.30 6.53
CA LEU A 365 21.42 -31.66 7.82
C LEU A 365 22.22 -32.80 8.46
N VAL A 366 22.60 -32.61 9.73
CA VAL A 366 23.34 -33.58 10.55
C VAL A 366 22.64 -33.76 11.91
N ASN A 367 22.83 -34.92 12.55
CA ASN A 367 22.35 -35.20 13.92
C ASN A 367 23.50 -35.08 14.93
#